data_AF-A0A1G8FUR9-F1
#
_entry.id   AF-A0A1G8FUR9-F1
#
_cell.length_a   1.000
_cell.length_b   1.000
_cell.length_c   1.000
_cell.angle_alpha   90.00
_cell.angle_beta   90.00
_cell.angle_gamma   90.00
#
_symmetry.space_group_name_H-M   'P 1'
#
loop_
_entity.id
_entity.type
_entity.pdbx_description
1 polymer ?
#
loop_
_entity_poly.entity_id
_entity_poly.type
_entity_poly.pdbx_seq_one_letter_code
_entity_poly.pdbx_strand_id
1 'polypeptide(L)' 'MFAWLRKRWLARRTPTDIAAATRLIHAIDRGGIPLNPAKVNAIARDLGLEVSRRDPVDKTIQRIRQYLLRM' A
#
# COMPACT_ATOMS: atom_id res chain seq x y z
N MET A 1 -12.85 -5.12 22.71
CA MET A 1 -13.03 -6.54 22.33
C MET A 1 -12.13 -6.86 21.15
N PHE A 2 -11.09 -7.65 21.41
CA PHE A 2 -10.21 -8.40 20.50
C PHE A 2 -9.61 -7.70 19.29
N ALA A 3 -8.38 -7.23 19.53
CA ALA A 3 -7.33 -7.07 18.56
C ALA A 3 -7.23 -8.30 17.65
N TRP A 4 -7.73 -8.22 16.41
CA TRP A 4 -7.31 -9.13 15.32
C TRP A 4 -5.94 -8.69 14.80
N LEU A 5 -5.04 -8.60 15.76
CA LEU A 5 -3.61 -8.39 15.67
C LEU A 5 -3.01 -9.65 15.06
N ARG A 6 -1.99 -9.49 14.22
CA ARG A 6 -0.96 -10.53 13.95
C ARG A 6 -1.30 -11.71 13.01
N LYS A 7 -1.89 -11.47 11.85
CA LYS A 7 -1.71 -12.40 10.70
C LYS A 7 -1.37 -11.68 9.40
N ARG A 8 -0.18 -11.06 9.34
CA ARG A 8 0.55 -10.80 8.07
C ARG A 8 1.97 -10.27 8.23
N TRP A 9 2.55 -10.33 9.44
CA TRP A 9 3.96 -9.99 9.71
C TRP A 9 4.99 -10.92 9.03
N LEU A 10 4.56 -11.78 8.10
CA LEU A 10 5.37 -12.71 7.32
C LEU A 10 5.01 -12.62 5.83
N ALA A 11 4.61 -11.45 5.32
CA ALA A 11 4.68 -11.20 3.89
C ALA A 11 6.17 -11.13 3.52
N ARG A 12 6.74 -12.29 3.14
CA ARG A 12 8.02 -12.33 2.43
C ARG A 12 7.89 -11.35 1.28
N ARG A 13 8.65 -10.24 1.31
CA ARG A 13 8.69 -9.22 0.24
C ARG A 13 8.93 -9.94 -1.07
N THR A 14 7.86 -10.21 -1.81
CA THR A 14 7.97 -10.81 -3.12
C THR A 14 8.29 -9.68 -4.09
N PRO A 15 9.16 -9.90 -5.10
CA PRO A 15 9.48 -8.88 -6.11
C PRO A 15 8.23 -8.27 -6.78
N THR A 16 7.11 -9.00 -6.74
CA THR A 16 5.78 -8.58 -7.17
C THR A 16 5.21 -7.37 -6.43
N ASP A 17 5.61 -7.14 -5.18
CA ASP A 17 4.97 -6.14 -4.30
C ASP A 17 5.42 -4.73 -4.68
N ILE A 18 6.72 -4.56 -4.96
CA ILE A 18 7.29 -3.30 -5.47
C ILE A 18 6.72 -3.01 -6.86
N ALA A 19 6.68 -4.00 -7.75
CA ALA A 19 6.13 -3.83 -9.09
C ALA A 19 4.65 -3.38 -9.06
N ALA A 20 3.85 -3.96 -8.16
CA ALA A 20 2.46 -3.56 -7.96
C ALA A 20 2.33 -2.12 -7.45
N ALA A 21 3.16 -1.73 -6.48
CA ALA A 21 3.21 -0.37 -5.95
C ALA A 21 3.63 0.66 -7.02
N THR A 22 4.69 0.38 -7.78
CA THR A 22 5.15 1.24 -8.87
C THR A 22 4.07 1.39 -9.93
N ARG A 23 3.42 0.29 -10.33
CA ARG A 23 2.32 0.33 -11.31
C ARG A 23 1.13 1.16 -10.81
N LEU A 24 0.80 1.06 -9.52
CA LEU A 24 -0.24 1.89 -8.89
C LEU A 24 0.13 3.37 -8.97
N ILE A 25 1.32 3.75 -8.52
CA ILE A 25 1.77 5.15 -8.51
C ILE A 25 1.82 5.70 -9.95
N HIS A 26 2.40 4.96 -10.89
CA HIS A 26 2.45 5.39 -12.29
C HIS A 26 1.07 5.49 -12.96
N ALA A 27 0.07 4.71 -12.52
CA ALA A 27 -1.30 4.91 -12.97
C ALA A 27 -1.90 6.20 -12.41
N ILE A 28 -1.61 6.52 -11.15
CA ILE A 28 -2.08 7.74 -10.48
C ILE A 28 -1.43 8.99 -11.08
N ASP A 29 -0.13 8.96 -11.34
CA ASP A 29 0.61 10.08 -11.91
C ASP A 29 0.15 10.40 -13.35
N ARG A 30 -0.42 9.41 -14.05
CA ARG A 30 -1.08 9.60 -15.35
C ARG A 30 -2.54 10.09 -15.24
N GLY A 31 -2.99 10.48 -14.05
CA GLY A 31 -4.35 10.96 -13.77
C GLY A 31 -5.35 9.87 -13.39
N GLY A 32 -4.90 8.63 -13.16
CA GLY A 32 -5.76 7.54 -12.72
C GLY A 32 -6.22 7.68 -11.26
N ILE A 33 -7.50 7.47 -11.01
CA ILE A 33 -8.06 7.53 -9.65
C ILE A 33 -8.26 6.10 -9.12
N PRO A 34 -7.71 5.74 -7.94
CA PRO A 34 -7.92 4.42 -7.38
C PRO A 34 -9.38 4.25 -6.93
N LEU A 35 -10.14 3.47 -7.69
CA LEU A 35 -11.55 3.17 -7.42
C LEU A 35 -11.76 2.29 -6.18
N ASN A 36 -10.71 1.63 -5.68
CA ASN A 36 -10.79 0.74 -4.53
C ASN A 36 -9.69 1.06 -3.49
N PRO A 37 -10.01 1.84 -2.45
CA PRO A 37 -9.09 2.15 -1.35
C PRO A 37 -8.58 0.90 -0.61
N ALA A 38 -9.37 -0.17 -0.53
CA ALA A 38 -8.95 -1.41 0.13
C ALA A 38 -7.81 -2.09 -0.63
N LYS A 39 -7.80 -2.01 -1.97
CA LYS A 39 -6.72 -2.52 -2.81
C LYS A 39 -5.43 -1.72 -2.62
N VAL A 40 -5.52 -0.40 -2.51
CA VAL A 40 -4.38 0.48 -2.19
C VAL A 40 -3.79 0.10 -0.82
N ASN A 41 -4.65 -0.09 0.19
CA ASN A 41 -4.22 -0.51 1.52
C ASN A 41 -3.61 -1.92 1.54
N ALA A 42 -4.07 -2.83 0.68
CA ALA A 42 -3.46 -4.16 0.55
C ALA A 42 -2.04 -4.07 0.01
N ILE A 43 -1.82 -3.30 -1.06
CA ILE A 43 -0.49 -3.04 -1.64
C ILE A 43 0.44 -2.43 -0.59
N ALA A 44 -0.02 -1.42 0.15
CA ALA A 44 0.77 -0.83 1.23
C ALA A 44 1.16 -1.86 2.31
N ARG A 45 0.23 -2.75 2.71
CA ARG A 45 0.52 -3.82 3.67
C ARG A 45 1.51 -4.84 3.12
N ASP A 46 1.45 -5.17 1.84
CA ASP A 46 2.40 -6.08 1.19
C ASP A 46 3.80 -5.45 1.09
N LEU A 47 3.90 -4.12 0.94
CA LEU A 47 5.16 -3.40 1.10
C LEU A 47 5.70 -3.36 2.55
N GLY A 48 4.92 -3.83 3.53
CA GLY A 48 5.25 -3.75 4.94
C GLY A 48 4.94 -2.40 5.58
N LEU A 49 4.15 -1.54 4.93
CA LEU A 49 3.67 -0.28 5.51
C LEU A 49 2.46 -0.54 6.41
N GLU A 50 2.47 0.05 7.61
CA GLU A 50 1.30 0.04 8.47
C GLU A 50 0.26 1.07 8.00
N VAL A 51 -0.94 0.59 7.68
CA VAL A 51 -2.06 1.42 7.20
C VAL A 51 -3.37 1.07 7.90
N SER A 52 -4.05 2.12 8.37
CA SER A 52 -5.39 2.01 8.95
C SER A 52 -6.45 1.93 7.84
N ARG A 53 -7.52 1.16 8.07
CA ARG A 53 -8.69 1.17 7.16
C ARG A 53 -9.43 2.52 7.17
N ARG A 54 -9.21 3.32 8.22
CA ARG A 54 -9.79 4.66 8.38
C ARG A 54 -8.89 5.77 7.84
N ASP A 55 -7.64 5.45 7.48
CA ASP A 55 -6.75 6.46 6.89
C ASP A 55 -7.32 6.87 5.51
N PRO A 56 -7.27 8.16 5.16
CA PRO A 56 -7.57 8.62 3.82
C PRO A 56 -6.68 7.91 2.79
N VAL A 57 -7.25 7.55 1.64
CA VAL A 57 -6.51 6.82 0.59
C VAL A 57 -5.28 7.61 0.11
N ASP A 58 -5.40 8.93 0.02
CA ASP A 58 -4.31 9.83 -0.38
C ASP A 58 -3.10 9.71 0.55
N LYS A 59 -3.34 9.66 1.86
CA LYS A 59 -2.29 9.43 2.87
C LYS A 59 -1.58 8.09 2.66
N THR A 60 -2.31 7.04 2.28
CA THR A 60 -1.70 5.75 1.94
C THR A 60 -0.87 5.85 0.65
N ILE A 61 -1.36 6.54 -0.37
CA ILE A 61 -0.63 6.77 -1.63
C ILE A 61 0.68 7.51 -1.35
N GLN A 62 0.64 8.58 -0.54
CA GLN A 62 1.84 9.31 -0.14
C GLN A 62 2.86 8.43 0.57
N ARG A 63 2.42 7.53 1.47
CA ARG A 63 3.32 6.58 2.14
C ARG A 63 3.97 5.61 1.16
N ILE A 64 3.22 5.10 0.19
CA ILE A 64 3.76 4.24 -0.87
C ILE A 64 4.79 5.02 -1.70
N ARG A 65 4.50 6.27 -2.10
CA ARG A 65 5.46 7.12 -2.82
C ARG A 65 6.75 7.31 -2.03
N GLN A 66 6.65 7.68 -0.76
CA GLN A 66 7.82 7.87 0.10
C GLN A 66 8.61 6.58 0.32
N TYR A 67 7.97 5.43 0.36
CA TYR A 67 8.63 4.15 0.46
C TYR A 67 9.45 3.86 -0.81
N LEU A 68 8.86 4.05 -1.99
CA LEU A 68 9.54 3.85 -3.27
C LEU A 68 10.71 4.83 -3.48
N LEU A 69 10.63 6.05 -2.95
CA LEU A 69 11.73 7.03 -3.02
C LEU A 69 12.93 6.68 -2.12
N ARG A 70 12.74 5.80 -1.12
CA ARG A 70 13.77 5.40 -0.14
C ARG A 70 14.44 4.07 -0.48
N MET A 71 13.91 3.35 -1.46
CA MET A 71 14.50 2.11 -2.00
C MET A 71 15.61 2.45 -2.99
#